data_AF-A0A0N0AWV1-F1
#
_entry.id   AF-A0A0N0AWV1-F1
#
_cell.length_a   1.000
_cell.length_b   1.000
_cell.length_c   1.000
_cell.angle_alpha   90.00
_cell.angle_beta   90.00
_cell.angle_gamma   90.00
#
_symmetry.space_group_name_H-M   'P 1'
#
loop_
_entity.id
_entity.type
_entity.pdbx_description
1 polymer ?
#
loop_
_entity_poly.entity_id
_entity_poly.type
_entity_poly.pdbx_seq_one_letter_code
_entity_poly.pdbx_strand_id
1 'polypeptide(L)'
;MKTYNYASRLLFERIALIARDWPGGTRRAITKVAHVRGHDHAATTTYITTTCPATWSPVPVPWSLVTSNIEVAGTGAYDGLQAADVYAGMLNAAIAPDAYGNCSPDYLLECAHQIRRGPAGQVLNFGIKVLGDQSIITGQSWWPLPGK
;
A
#
# COMPACT_ATOMS: atom_id res chain seq x y z
N MET A 1 11.09 16.32 -4.26
CA MET A 1 9.96 15.81 -5.08
C MET A 1 10.14 14.38 -5.63
N LYS A 2 11.12 13.56 -5.18
CA LYS A 2 11.30 12.18 -5.70
C LYS A 2 10.66 11.09 -4.82
N THR A 3 10.64 11.27 -3.50
CA THR A 3 10.20 10.22 -2.55
C THR A 3 8.70 9.94 -2.61
N TYR A 4 7.85 10.96 -2.69
CA TYR A 4 6.39 10.77 -2.77
C TYR A 4 5.97 10.03 -4.05
N ASN A 5 6.53 10.43 -5.19
CA ASN A 5 6.27 9.75 -6.47
C ASN A 5 6.73 8.29 -6.42
N TYR A 6 7.89 8.03 -5.82
CA TYR A 6 8.38 6.66 -5.64
C TYR A 6 7.47 5.83 -4.72
N ALA A 7 7.06 6.37 -3.57
CA ALA A 7 6.12 5.71 -2.67
C ALA A 7 4.77 5.46 -3.36
N SER A 8 4.27 6.43 -4.12
CA SER A 8 3.04 6.31 -4.90
C SER A 8 3.17 5.23 -5.99
N ARG A 9 4.31 5.16 -6.69
CA ARG A 9 4.60 4.06 -7.62
C ARG A 9 4.49 2.71 -6.92
N LEU A 10 5.14 2.55 -5.77
CA LEU A 10 5.10 1.29 -5.03
C LEU A 10 3.66 0.93 -4.61
N LEU A 11 2.88 1.90 -4.13
CA LEU A 11 1.48 1.69 -3.79
C LEU A 11 0.66 1.22 -5.00
N PHE A 12 0.71 1.95 -6.11
CA PHE A 12 -0.06 1.60 -7.31
C PHE A 12 0.40 0.28 -7.95
N GLU A 13 1.68 -0.04 -7.87
CA GLU A 13 2.19 -1.35 -8.27
C GLU A 13 1.49 -2.47 -7.49
N ARG A 14 1.33 -2.28 -6.17
CA ARG A 14 0.68 -3.27 -5.28
C ARG A 14 -0.81 -3.36 -5.56
N ILE A 15 -1.50 -2.23 -5.76
CA ILE A 15 -2.91 -2.21 -6.18
C ILE A 15 -3.08 -2.98 -7.50
N ALA A 16 -2.20 -2.77 -8.49
CA ALA A 16 -2.29 -3.44 -9.79
C ALA A 16 -2.10 -4.95 -9.67
N LEU A 17 -1.13 -5.39 -8.87
CA LEU A 17 -0.94 -6.81 -8.61
C LEU A 17 -2.17 -7.40 -7.89
N ILE A 18 -2.71 -6.71 -6.86
CA ILE A 18 -3.92 -7.14 -6.14
C ILE A 18 -5.10 -7.27 -7.10
N ALA A 19 -5.29 -6.29 -7.99
CA ALA A 19 -6.37 -6.29 -8.96
C ALA A 19 -6.25 -7.46 -9.96
N ARG A 20 -5.03 -7.84 -10.34
CA ARG A 20 -4.77 -9.02 -11.19
C ARG A 20 -5.19 -10.32 -10.51
N ASP A 21 -4.79 -10.48 -9.25
CA ASP A 21 -4.95 -11.72 -8.47
C ASP A 21 -6.14 -11.65 -7.51
N TRP A 22 -7.13 -10.81 -7.83
CA TRP A 22 -8.30 -10.61 -6.98
C TRP A 22 -9.10 -11.92 -6.84
N PRO A 23 -9.63 -12.25 -5.63
CA PRO A 23 -10.49 -13.41 -5.45
C PRO A 23 -11.69 -13.37 -6.42
N GLY A 24 -11.85 -14.43 -7.22
CA GLY A 24 -12.86 -14.46 -8.30
C GLY A 24 -12.39 -13.86 -9.63
N GLY A 25 -11.08 -13.68 -9.80
CA GLY A 25 -10.43 -13.33 -11.07
C GLY A 25 -10.09 -11.85 -11.20
N THR A 26 -9.36 -11.51 -12.27
CA THR A 26 -8.86 -10.16 -12.51
C THR A 26 -9.96 -9.10 -12.47
N ARG A 27 -9.67 -7.97 -11.83
CA ARG A 27 -10.54 -6.80 -11.72
C ARG A 27 -9.79 -5.53 -12.12
N ARG A 28 -10.54 -4.49 -12.48
CA ARG A 28 -10.03 -3.12 -12.61
C ARG A 28 -10.22 -2.42 -11.27
N ALA A 29 -9.21 -1.68 -10.82
CA ALA A 29 -9.31 -0.85 -9.62
C ALA A 29 -9.75 0.57 -10.00
N ILE A 30 -10.70 1.10 -9.25
CA ILE A 30 -11.02 2.54 -9.23
C ILE A 30 -10.28 3.12 -8.04
N THR A 31 -9.28 3.97 -8.28
CA THR A 31 -8.40 4.42 -7.21
C THR A 31 -8.74 5.85 -6.80
N LYS A 32 -9.07 6.02 -5.52
CA LYS A 32 -9.21 7.33 -4.89
C LYS A 32 -7.99 7.56 -4.01
N VAL A 33 -7.35 8.71 -4.12
CA VAL A 33 -6.22 9.10 -3.28
C VAL A 33 -6.58 10.35 -2.47
N ALA A 34 -6.17 10.37 -1.21
CA ALA A 34 -6.41 11.52 -0.34
C ALA A 34 -5.63 12.75 -0.82
N HIS A 35 -6.27 13.91 -0.80
CA HIS A 35 -5.63 15.18 -1.06
C HIS A 35 -4.68 15.56 0.09
N VAL A 36 -3.38 15.64 -0.24
CA VAL A 36 -2.33 16.11 0.66
C VAL A 36 -2.03 17.58 0.39
N ARG A 37 -2.08 18.42 1.42
CA ARG A 37 -1.80 19.87 1.31
C ARG A 37 -0.37 20.11 0.84
N GLY A 38 -0.21 20.99 -0.15
CA GLY A 38 1.11 21.38 -0.67
C GLY A 38 1.75 20.37 -1.61
N HIS A 39 1.03 19.30 -1.99
CA HIS A 39 1.51 18.29 -2.92
C HIS A 39 0.92 18.48 -4.33
N ASP A 40 1.75 18.30 -5.35
CA ASP A 40 1.32 18.35 -6.75
C ASP A 40 0.75 16.98 -7.18
N HIS A 41 -0.56 16.86 -7.01
CA HIS A 41 -1.30 15.65 -7.37
C HIS A 41 -1.36 15.44 -8.88
N ALA A 42 -1.39 16.48 -9.70
CA ALA A 42 -1.45 16.36 -11.15
C ALA A 42 -0.14 15.78 -11.71
N ALA A 43 1.00 16.25 -11.20
CA ALA A 43 2.30 15.68 -11.55
C ALA A 43 2.41 14.21 -11.12
N THR A 44 1.86 13.85 -9.95
CA THR A 44 1.89 12.47 -9.46
C THR A 44 1.00 11.55 -10.29
N THR A 45 -0.22 11.99 -10.60
CA THR A 45 -1.12 11.25 -11.49
C THR A 45 -0.47 11.04 -12.84
N THR A 46 0.12 12.10 -13.44
CA THR A 46 0.86 11.99 -14.70
C THR A 46 2.01 10.99 -14.59
N TYR A 47 2.80 11.04 -13.52
CA TYR A 47 3.89 10.09 -13.28
C TYR A 47 3.39 8.64 -13.22
N ILE A 48 2.29 8.38 -12.52
CA ILE A 48 1.70 7.03 -12.39
C ILE A 48 1.09 6.55 -13.70
N THR A 49 0.40 7.41 -14.45
CA THR A 49 -0.30 7.01 -15.68
C THR A 49 0.61 6.91 -16.91
N THR A 50 1.74 7.62 -16.92
CA THR A 50 2.63 7.70 -18.10
C THR A 50 4.01 7.10 -17.85
N THR A 51 4.68 7.48 -16.76
CA THR A 51 6.09 7.15 -16.54
C THR A 51 6.25 5.75 -15.96
N CYS A 52 5.42 5.39 -14.99
CA CYS A 52 5.46 4.06 -14.37
C CYS A 52 5.25 2.90 -15.37
N PRO A 53 4.25 2.94 -16.29
CA PRO A 53 4.06 1.89 -17.29
C PRO A 53 5.22 1.73 -18.27
N ALA A 54 5.93 2.82 -18.56
CA ALA A 54 7.09 2.82 -19.45
C ALA A 54 8.39 2.38 -18.75
N THR A 55 8.40 2.29 -17.43
CA THR A 55 9.61 1.94 -16.66
C THR A 55 9.72 0.43 -16.49
N TRP A 56 10.91 -0.11 -16.72
CA TRP A 56 11.19 -1.52 -16.48
C TRP A 56 10.92 -1.90 -15.01
N SER A 57 10.35 -3.09 -14.83
CA SER A 57 10.11 -3.73 -13.55
C SER A 57 10.49 -5.20 -13.66
N PRO A 58 11.17 -5.78 -12.66
CA PRO A 58 11.50 -7.21 -12.67
C PRO A 58 10.24 -8.09 -12.60
N VAL A 59 9.12 -7.54 -12.13
CA VAL A 59 7.81 -8.19 -12.12
C VAL A 59 6.90 -7.46 -13.11
N PRO A 60 6.23 -8.15 -14.05
CA PRO A 60 5.25 -7.53 -14.93
C PRO A 60 4.08 -6.94 -14.13
N VAL A 61 3.95 -5.62 -14.13
CA VAL A 61 2.91 -4.88 -13.42
C VAL A 61 1.80 -4.52 -14.42
N PRO A 62 0.55 -4.94 -14.19
CA PRO A 62 -0.56 -4.67 -15.11
C PRO A 62 -1.12 -3.27 -14.86
N TRP A 63 -0.35 -2.23 -15.19
CA TRP A 63 -0.70 -0.82 -14.92
C TRP A 63 -2.07 -0.40 -15.48
N SER A 64 -2.49 -0.99 -16.59
CA SER A 64 -3.81 -0.73 -17.19
C SER A 64 -4.99 -1.05 -16.26
N LEU A 65 -4.80 -1.86 -15.22
CA LEU A 65 -5.84 -2.17 -14.22
C LEU A 65 -6.06 -1.02 -13.23
N VAL A 66 -5.13 -0.06 -13.10
CA VAL A 66 -5.16 0.96 -12.03
C VAL A 66 -5.05 2.40 -12.53
N THR A 67 -4.55 2.61 -13.76
CA THR A 67 -4.31 3.96 -14.30
C THR A 67 -5.53 4.61 -14.97
N SER A 68 -6.57 3.82 -15.26
CA SER A 68 -7.72 4.30 -16.04
C SER A 68 -8.59 5.34 -15.33
N ASN A 69 -8.56 5.39 -13.99
CA ASN A 69 -9.37 6.34 -13.20
C ASN A 69 -8.74 6.57 -11.82
N ILE A 70 -7.84 7.54 -11.74
CA ILE A 70 -7.24 8.03 -10.49
C ILE A 70 -7.91 9.36 -10.15
N GLU A 71 -8.59 9.42 -9.01
CA GLU A 71 -9.20 10.65 -8.53
C GLU A 71 -8.60 11.06 -7.19
N VAL A 72 -8.36 12.36 -7.05
CA VAL A 72 -7.88 12.97 -5.81
C VAL A 72 -9.09 13.54 -5.09
N ALA A 73 -9.32 13.11 -3.86
CA ALA A 73 -10.49 13.49 -3.10
C ALA A 73 -10.13 13.90 -1.66
N GLY A 74 -11.04 14.63 -1.00
CA GLY A 74 -10.91 14.90 0.43
C GLY A 74 -11.00 13.61 1.24
N THR A 75 -10.29 13.53 2.36
CA THR A 75 -10.23 12.32 3.23
C THR A 75 -11.59 11.88 3.73
N GLY A 76 -12.52 12.81 3.98
CA GLY A 76 -13.88 12.51 4.41
C GLY A 76 -14.87 12.15 3.29
N ALA A 77 -14.47 12.22 2.01
CA ALA A 77 -15.40 12.06 0.89
C ALA A 77 -15.75 10.60 0.56
N TYR A 78 -14.91 9.65 1.00
CA TYR A 78 -15.07 8.23 0.71
C TYR A 78 -14.71 7.37 1.91
N ASP A 79 -15.58 6.44 2.27
CA ASP A 79 -15.35 5.47 3.36
C ASP A 79 -14.04 4.68 3.17
N GLY A 80 -13.67 4.40 1.92
CA GLY A 80 -12.41 3.72 1.60
C GLY A 80 -11.16 4.51 1.99
N LEU A 81 -11.21 5.84 1.97
CA LEU A 81 -10.10 6.68 2.42
C LEU A 81 -9.99 6.66 3.95
N GLN A 82 -11.12 6.71 4.65
CA GLN A 82 -11.15 6.57 6.11
C GLN A 82 -10.66 5.18 6.55
N ALA A 83 -11.08 4.12 5.84
CA ALA A 83 -10.58 2.77 6.08
C ALA A 83 -9.07 2.68 5.88
N ALA A 84 -8.52 3.31 4.84
CA ALA A 84 -7.07 3.35 4.61
C ALA A 84 -6.32 4.03 5.77
N ASP A 85 -6.86 5.12 6.33
CA ASP A 85 -6.29 5.79 7.50
C ASP A 85 -6.32 4.90 8.74
N VAL A 86 -7.39 4.12 8.95
CA VAL A 86 -7.48 3.12 10.02
C VAL A 86 -6.40 2.05 9.86
N TYR A 87 -6.23 1.47 8.67
CA TYR A 87 -5.16 0.49 8.41
C TYR A 87 -3.76 1.08 8.62
N ALA A 88 -3.54 2.34 8.22
CA ALA A 88 -2.29 3.04 8.48
C ALA A 88 -2.04 3.22 9.98
N GLY A 89 -3.08 3.56 10.75
CA GLY A 89 -3.04 3.67 12.20
C GLY A 89 -2.70 2.33 12.88
N MET A 90 -3.34 1.24 12.46
CA MET A 90 -3.05 -0.12 12.94
C MET A 90 -1.59 -0.52 12.69
N LEU A 91 -1.08 -0.25 11.48
CA LEU A 91 0.32 -0.52 11.16
C LEU A 91 1.26 0.35 12.00
N ASN A 92 0.95 1.64 12.18
CA ASN A 92 1.76 2.54 12.99
C ASN A 92 1.83 2.09 14.45
N ALA A 93 0.69 1.74 15.06
CA ALA A 93 0.64 1.23 16.43
C ALA A 93 1.46 -0.07 16.61
N ALA A 94 1.58 -0.88 15.56
CA ALA A 94 2.36 -2.12 15.59
C ALA A 94 3.89 -1.91 15.52
N ILE A 95 4.37 -0.76 15.03
CA ILE A 95 5.80 -0.53 14.73
C ILE A 95 6.40 0.67 15.46
N ALA A 96 5.59 1.64 15.83
CA ALA A 96 6.01 2.88 16.48
C ALA A 96 5.66 2.80 17.98
N PRO A 97 6.66 2.83 18.87
CA PRO A 97 6.41 2.83 20.31
C PRO A 97 5.58 4.04 20.74
N ASP A 98 4.67 3.82 21.69
CA ASP A 98 3.94 4.88 22.37
C ASP A 98 4.83 5.68 23.34
N ALA A 99 4.24 6.60 24.09
CA ALA A 99 4.96 7.42 25.08
C ALA A 99 5.63 6.61 26.21
N TYR A 100 5.27 5.34 26.38
CA TYR A 100 5.81 4.41 27.36
C TYR A 100 6.75 3.36 26.74
N GLY A 101 6.99 3.42 25.44
CA GLY A 101 7.85 2.48 24.71
C GLY A 101 7.15 1.19 24.27
N ASN A 102 5.82 1.10 24.37
CA ASN A 102 5.06 -0.09 23.97
C ASN A 102 4.55 0.01 22.54
N CYS A 103 4.50 -1.11 21.83
CA CYS A 103 3.79 -1.25 20.56
C CYS A 103 2.53 -2.11 20.75
N SER A 104 1.49 -1.86 19.97
CA SER A 104 0.21 -2.60 20.02
C SER A 104 -0.10 -3.24 18.67
N PRO A 105 0.40 -4.46 18.41
CA PRO A 105 0.23 -5.12 17.12
C PRO A 105 -1.13 -5.79 16.92
N ASP A 106 -1.93 -5.95 17.98
CA ASP A 106 -3.13 -6.79 17.96
C ASP A 106 -4.11 -6.41 16.85
N TYR A 107 -4.34 -5.11 16.61
CA TYR A 107 -5.21 -4.63 15.54
C TYR A 107 -4.69 -5.02 14.14
N LEU A 108 -3.38 -4.96 13.92
CA LEU A 108 -2.77 -5.41 12.67
C LEU A 108 -2.91 -6.93 12.52
N LEU A 109 -2.73 -7.68 13.61
CA LEU A 109 -2.83 -9.14 13.62
C LEU A 109 -4.26 -9.62 13.32
N GLU A 110 -5.28 -8.95 13.84
CA GLU A 110 -6.68 -9.24 13.52
C GLU A 110 -6.97 -9.10 12.02
N CYS A 111 -6.38 -8.09 11.38
CA CYS A 111 -6.53 -7.85 9.94
C CYS A 111 -5.48 -8.56 9.06
N ALA A 112 -4.57 -9.36 9.63
CA ALA A 112 -3.46 -9.97 8.89
C ALA A 112 -3.92 -10.86 7.72
N HIS A 113 -5.11 -11.44 7.82
CA HIS A 113 -5.73 -12.26 6.77
C HIS A 113 -6.10 -11.47 5.50
N GLN A 114 -6.18 -10.14 5.58
CA GLN A 114 -6.46 -9.26 4.44
C GLN A 114 -5.17 -8.82 3.72
N ILE A 115 -4.01 -9.04 4.33
CA ILE A 115 -2.73 -8.64 3.77
C ILE A 115 -2.31 -9.65 2.71
N ARG A 116 -2.06 -9.15 1.49
CA ARG A 116 -1.64 -9.98 0.36
C ARG A 116 -0.36 -10.76 0.68
N ARG A 117 -0.34 -12.03 0.30
CA ARG A 117 0.82 -12.92 0.39
C ARG A 117 1.33 -13.33 -0.98
N GLY A 118 2.62 -13.63 -1.06
CA GLY A 118 3.21 -14.27 -2.22
C GLY A 118 2.99 -15.78 -2.23
N PRO A 119 3.42 -16.49 -3.29
CA PRO A 119 3.18 -17.93 -3.45
C PRO A 119 3.74 -18.82 -2.33
N ALA A 120 4.82 -18.40 -1.67
CA ALA A 120 5.40 -19.10 -0.52
C ALA A 120 5.03 -18.47 0.83
N GLY A 121 3.93 -17.69 0.88
CA GLY A 121 3.38 -17.11 2.10
C GLY A 121 4.05 -15.81 2.56
N GLN A 122 5.11 -15.35 1.89
CA GLN A 122 5.81 -14.12 2.24
C GLN A 122 4.93 -12.88 2.08
N VAL A 123 4.94 -12.01 3.09
CA VAL A 123 4.23 -10.73 3.07
C VAL A 123 5.10 -9.60 2.54
N LEU A 124 6.39 -9.63 2.87
CA LEU A 124 7.33 -8.60 2.46
C LEU A 124 7.49 -8.57 0.94
N ASN A 125 7.45 -7.36 0.37
CA ASN A 125 7.39 -7.08 -1.07
C ASN A 125 6.07 -7.46 -1.78
N PHE A 126 5.12 -8.07 -1.07
CA PHE A 126 3.77 -8.41 -1.56
C PHE A 126 2.69 -7.57 -0.88
N GLY A 127 2.30 -7.89 0.34
CA GLY A 127 1.32 -7.10 1.09
C GLY A 127 1.92 -5.91 1.82
N ILE A 128 3.19 -6.01 2.25
CA ILE A 128 3.91 -4.91 2.91
C ILE A 128 5.17 -4.59 2.11
N LYS A 129 5.38 -3.31 1.83
CA LYS A 129 6.57 -2.80 1.16
C LYS A 129 7.23 -1.75 2.05
N VAL A 130 8.50 -1.98 2.38
CA VAL A 130 9.29 -1.04 3.18
C VAL A 130 10.18 -0.23 2.25
N LEU A 131 10.16 1.09 2.42
CA LEU A 131 11.12 2.01 1.83
C LEU A 131 12.18 2.33 2.88
N GLY A 132 13.33 1.67 2.79
CA GLY A 132 14.41 1.80 3.78
C GLY A 132 14.77 0.46 4.41
N ASP A 133 15.15 0.49 5.69
CA ASP A 133 15.55 -0.71 6.42
C ASP A 133 14.34 -1.60 6.72
N GLN A 134 14.39 -2.84 6.21
CA GLN A 134 13.34 -3.83 6.41
C GLN A 134 13.25 -4.30 7.87
N SER A 135 14.30 -4.13 8.67
CA SER A 135 14.34 -4.48 10.09
C SER A 135 13.24 -3.80 10.90
N ILE A 136 12.75 -2.64 10.46
CA ILE A 136 11.63 -1.94 11.10
C ILE A 136 10.35 -2.78 11.17
N ILE A 137 10.16 -3.67 10.18
CA ILE A 137 9.07 -4.64 10.15
C ILE A 137 9.56 -6.01 10.61
N THR A 138 10.69 -6.49 10.08
CA THR A 138 11.13 -7.87 10.30
C THR A 138 11.73 -8.11 11.68
N GLY A 139 12.11 -7.06 12.40
CA GLY A 139 12.61 -7.13 13.78
C GLY A 139 11.52 -7.05 14.84
N GLN A 140 10.26 -6.89 14.45
CA GLN A 140 9.14 -6.83 15.39
C GLN A 140 8.84 -8.22 15.95
N SER A 141 8.44 -8.29 17.23
CA SER A 141 8.15 -9.57 17.92
C SER A 141 6.99 -10.36 17.32
N TRP A 142 6.07 -9.66 16.65
CA TRP A 142 4.91 -10.25 15.97
C TRP A 142 5.22 -10.68 14.52
N TRP A 143 6.44 -10.43 14.03
CA TRP A 143 6.87 -10.87 12.70
C TRP A 143 7.44 -12.30 12.77
N PRO A 144 7.10 -13.20 11.83
CA PRO A 144 6.26 -12.99 10.66
C PRO A 144 4.76 -12.96 10.99
N LEU A 145 3.99 -12.21 10.19
CA LEU A 145 2.53 -12.16 10.33
C LEU A 145 1.90 -13.57 10.22
N PRO A 146 1.00 -13.94 11.14
CA PRO A 146 0.36 -15.26 11.15
C PRO A 146 -0.39 -15.52 9.85
N GLY A 147 -0.15 -16.68 9.25
CA GLY A 147 -0.84 -17.12 8.04
C GLY A 147 -2.23 -17.65 8.34
N LYS A 148 -3.17 -17.40 7.43
CA LYS A 148 -4.22 -18.37 7.12
C LYS A 148 -3.94 -18.91 5.72
#